data_AF-A0A0Q4R2J6-F1
#
_entry.id   AF-A0A0Q4R2J6-F1
#
_cell.length_a   1.000
_cell.length_b   1.000
_cell.length_c   1.000
_cell.angle_alpha   90.00
_cell.angle_beta   90.00
_cell.angle_gamma   90.00
#
_symmetry.space_group_name_H-M   'P 1'
#
loop_
_entity.id
_entity.type
_entity.pdbx_description
1 polymer ?
#
loop_
_entity_poly.entity_id
_entity_poly.type
_entity_poly.pdbx_seq_one_letter_code
_entity_poly.pdbx_strand_id
1 'polypeptide(L)'
;MAKREAVRPDVLELLEREFQTTIRYQKKQNDITVTMTFDEYLSLWSNHRIRSMGQKIDQGPKVIDFYMKNTFRPVCSWVSRDALVRGGTMTVENAKITSAEDSKRLFQFKPGDKHQVKSKDKIRNARLGKSQTPEHVAKRTAGQKGVKRRPMSEQAKAKMRATRAANNASKGE
;
A
#
# COMPACT_ATOMS: atom_id res chain seq x y z
N MET A 1 15.05 -9.57 -22.26
CA MET A 1 14.64 -10.25 -21.00
C MET A 1 15.67 -11.30 -20.68
N ALA A 2 15.91 -11.58 -19.40
CA ALA A 2 16.94 -12.53 -19.01
C ALA A 2 16.46 -13.97 -19.24
N LYS A 3 17.34 -14.81 -19.79
CA LYS A 3 17.14 -16.26 -19.89
C LYS A 3 17.89 -16.94 -18.76
N ARG A 4 17.35 -18.03 -18.21
CA ARG A 4 17.94 -18.78 -17.09
C ARG A 4 19.42 -19.11 -17.31
N GLU A 5 19.78 -19.58 -18.49
CA GLU A 5 21.15 -19.96 -18.88
C GLU A 5 22.16 -18.81 -18.82
N ALA A 6 21.70 -17.57 -18.95
CA ALA A 6 22.54 -16.38 -18.98
C ALA A 6 22.71 -15.74 -17.58
N VAL A 7 22.11 -16.32 -16.54
CA VAL A 7 22.16 -15.80 -15.17
C VAL A 7 23.08 -16.67 -14.33
N ARG A 8 23.94 -16.02 -13.54
CA ARG A 8 24.85 -16.70 -12.61
C ARG A 8 24.05 -17.55 -11.60
N PRO A 9 24.56 -18.73 -11.17
CA PRO A 9 23.84 -19.63 -10.25
C PRO A 9 23.45 -19.00 -8.91
N ASP A 10 24.33 -18.20 -8.32
CA ASP A 10 24.09 -17.48 -7.05
C ASP A 10 22.98 -16.42 -7.18
N VAL A 11 22.92 -15.72 -8.31
CA VAL A 11 21.84 -14.78 -8.63
C VAL A 11 20.54 -15.53 -8.91
N LEU A 12 20.59 -16.69 -9.57
CA LEU A 12 19.40 -17.54 -9.79
C LEU A 12 18.79 -18.00 -8.47
N GLU A 13 19.61 -18.50 -7.54
CA GLU A 13 19.15 -18.94 -6.22
C GLU A 13 18.49 -17.78 -5.45
N LEU A 14 19.09 -16.59 -5.49
CA LEU A 14 18.50 -15.38 -4.91
C LEU A 14 17.13 -15.07 -5.54
N LEU A 15 17.04 -15.07 -6.87
CA LEU A 15 15.80 -14.74 -7.58
C LEU A 15 14.70 -15.79 -7.35
N GLU A 16 15.07 -17.07 -7.22
CA GLU A 16 14.13 -18.14 -6.88
C GLU A 16 13.54 -17.94 -5.48
N ARG A 17 14.38 -17.57 -4.50
CA ARG A 17 13.92 -17.21 -3.16
C ARG A 17 12.97 -15.99 -3.17
N GLU A 18 13.26 -14.99 -3.99
CA GLU A 18 12.39 -13.81 -4.15
C GLU A 18 11.07 -14.15 -4.85
N PHE A 19 11.10 -15.08 -5.81
CA PHE A 19 9.89 -15.59 -6.45
C PHE A 19 8.99 -16.30 -5.43
N GLN A 20 9.54 -17.20 -4.61
CA GLN A 20 8.80 -17.85 -3.53
C GLN A 20 8.25 -16.86 -2.49
N THR A 21 9.03 -15.81 -2.19
CA THR A 21 8.59 -14.73 -1.31
C THR A 21 7.42 -13.95 -1.92
N THR A 22 7.45 -13.70 -3.22
CA THR A 22 6.37 -13.06 -3.97
C THR A 22 5.09 -13.89 -3.88
N ILE A 23 5.15 -15.20 -4.19
CA ILE A 23 3.99 -16.11 -4.10
C ILE A 23 3.38 -16.06 -2.70
N ARG A 24 4.21 -16.22 -1.66
CA ARG A 24 3.77 -16.22 -0.26
C ARG A 24 3.12 -14.91 0.14
N TYR A 25 3.72 -13.78 -0.25
CA TYR A 25 3.21 -12.46 0.06
C TYR A 25 1.85 -12.21 -0.61
N GLN A 26 1.74 -12.48 -1.91
CA GLN A 26 0.50 -12.24 -2.66
C GLN A 26 -0.65 -13.09 -2.12
N LYS A 27 -0.41 -14.36 -1.83
CA LYS A 27 -1.40 -15.25 -1.22
C LYS A 27 -1.83 -14.75 0.17
N LYS A 28 -0.88 -14.46 1.06
CA LYS A 28 -1.18 -14.13 2.46
C LYS A 28 -1.80 -12.73 2.64
N GLN A 29 -1.32 -11.74 1.88
CA GLN A 29 -1.69 -10.33 2.11
C GLN A 29 -2.82 -9.86 1.21
N ASN A 30 -2.88 -10.36 -0.03
CA ASN A 30 -3.79 -9.86 -1.04
C ASN A 30 -4.82 -10.89 -1.51
N ASP A 31 -4.72 -12.14 -1.04
CA ASP A 31 -5.52 -13.27 -1.52
C ASP A 31 -5.39 -13.45 -3.04
N ILE A 32 -4.15 -13.37 -3.55
CA ILE A 32 -3.86 -13.43 -4.98
C ILE A 32 -3.05 -14.69 -5.28
N THR A 33 -3.46 -15.38 -6.34
CA THR A 33 -2.73 -16.54 -6.88
C THR A 33 -1.74 -16.09 -7.94
N VAL A 34 -0.47 -16.43 -7.78
CA VAL A 34 0.56 -16.19 -8.79
C VAL A 34 0.59 -17.41 -9.72
N THR A 35 0.30 -17.20 -11.00
CA THR A 35 0.22 -18.30 -11.99
C THR A 35 1.41 -18.35 -12.94
N MET A 36 2.24 -17.31 -12.96
CA MET A 36 3.48 -17.33 -13.74
C MET A 36 4.46 -18.37 -13.19
N THR A 37 5.21 -19.01 -14.09
CA THR A 37 6.35 -19.87 -13.80
C THR A 37 7.56 -19.06 -13.34
N PHE A 38 8.61 -19.73 -12.84
CA PHE A 38 9.85 -19.04 -12.49
C PHE A 38 10.55 -18.43 -13.72
N ASP A 39 10.49 -19.08 -14.88
CA ASP A 39 11.11 -18.55 -16.10
C ASP A 39 10.39 -17.30 -16.62
N GLU A 40 9.06 -17.28 -16.52
CA GLU A 40 8.27 -16.05 -16.78
C GLU A 40 8.54 -14.97 -15.75
N TYR A 41 8.72 -15.33 -14.48
CA TYR A 41 9.15 -14.38 -13.46
C TYR A 41 10.53 -13.78 -13.77
N LEU A 42 11.50 -14.60 -14.20
CA LEU A 42 12.83 -14.15 -14.63
C LEU A 42 12.75 -13.19 -15.82
N SER A 43 11.79 -13.37 -16.72
CA SER A 43 11.63 -12.49 -17.87
C SER A 43 11.28 -11.05 -17.47
N LEU A 44 10.63 -10.85 -16.31
CA LEU A 44 10.31 -9.53 -15.76
C LEU A 44 11.54 -8.74 -15.31
N TRP A 45 12.69 -9.40 -15.11
CA TRP A 45 13.92 -8.77 -14.64
C TRP A 45 14.73 -8.16 -15.79
N SER A 46 15.21 -6.93 -15.57
CA SER A 46 16.14 -6.31 -16.51
C SER A 46 17.54 -6.91 -16.35
N ASN A 47 18.24 -7.08 -17.48
CA ASN A 47 19.63 -7.56 -17.48
C ASN A 47 20.54 -6.66 -16.62
N HIS A 48 20.28 -5.35 -16.58
CA HIS A 48 21.02 -4.43 -15.73
C HIS A 48 20.88 -4.76 -14.23
N ARG A 49 19.67 -5.04 -13.75
CA ARG A 49 19.46 -5.42 -12.34
C ARG A 49 20.13 -6.75 -12.00
N ILE A 50 20.03 -7.73 -12.89
CA ILE A 50 20.68 -9.04 -12.70
C ILE A 50 22.20 -8.88 -12.58
N ARG A 51 22.82 -8.09 -13.48
CA ARG A 51 24.25 -7.76 -13.39
C ARG A 51 24.59 -7.04 -12.09
N SER A 52 23.76 -6.09 -11.66
CA SER A 52 23.95 -5.36 -10.40
C SER A 52 23.88 -6.29 -9.19
N MET A 53 22.99 -7.29 -9.19
CA MET A 53 22.96 -8.32 -8.12
C MET A 53 24.26 -9.12 -8.09
N GLY A 54 24.74 -9.59 -9.25
CA GLY A 54 26.01 -10.32 -9.33
C GLY A 54 27.16 -9.52 -8.74
N GLN A 55 27.31 -8.25 -9.15
CA GLN A 55 28.33 -7.35 -8.60
C GLN A 55 28.22 -7.17 -7.08
N LYS A 56 27.00 -7.14 -6.54
CA LYS A 56 26.76 -6.97 -5.10
C LYS A 56 27.01 -8.24 -4.31
N ILE A 57 26.79 -9.40 -4.91
CA ILE A 57 27.18 -10.69 -4.33
C ILE A 57 28.71 -10.76 -4.26
N ASP A 58 29.41 -10.33 -5.32
CA ASP A 58 30.88 -10.30 -5.36
C ASP A 58 31.47 -9.36 -4.29
N GLN A 59 30.78 -8.25 -3.99
CA GLN A 59 31.16 -7.31 -2.91
C GLN A 59 30.88 -7.86 -1.50
N GLY A 60 30.19 -9.00 -1.39
CA GLY A 60 29.98 -9.72 -0.15
C GLY A 60 28.53 -9.72 0.36
N PRO A 61 28.22 -10.63 1.30
CA PRO A 61 26.85 -10.95 1.70
C PRO A 61 26.09 -9.75 2.31
N LYS A 62 26.77 -8.86 3.03
CA LYS A 62 26.15 -7.68 3.63
C LYS A 62 25.65 -6.68 2.58
N VAL A 63 26.33 -6.57 1.44
CA VAL A 63 26.00 -5.61 0.39
C VAL A 63 24.76 -6.05 -0.38
N ILE A 64 24.70 -7.33 -0.76
CA ILE A 64 23.51 -7.89 -1.39
C ILE A 64 22.31 -7.88 -0.42
N ASP A 65 22.52 -8.20 0.85
CA ASP A 65 21.46 -8.16 1.86
C ASP A 65 20.87 -6.76 2.02
N PHE A 66 21.73 -5.74 2.11
CA PHE A 66 21.30 -4.34 2.16
C PHE A 66 20.51 -3.95 0.90
N TYR A 67 20.99 -4.34 -0.28
CA TYR A 67 20.30 -4.06 -1.55
C TYR A 67 18.92 -4.70 -1.62
N MET A 68 18.79 -5.93 -1.12
CA MET A 68 17.54 -6.69 -1.13
C MET A 68 16.58 -6.30 0.01
N LYS A 69 17.01 -5.48 0.99
CA LYS A 69 16.17 -5.06 2.13
C LYS A 69 15.86 -3.57 2.18
N ASN A 70 16.61 -2.73 1.46
CA ASN A 70 16.41 -1.28 1.51
C ASN A 70 15.08 -0.81 0.88
N THR A 71 14.83 0.50 0.94
CA THR A 71 13.61 1.16 0.42
C THR A 71 13.50 1.12 -1.10
N PHE A 72 14.61 1.02 -1.81
CA PHE A 72 14.71 0.98 -3.26
C PHE A 72 14.89 -0.44 -3.81
N ARG A 73 14.78 -1.47 -2.95
CA ARG A 73 14.97 -2.86 -3.33
C ARG A 73 14.03 -3.22 -4.47
N PRO A 74 14.45 -4.09 -5.40
CA PRO A 74 13.57 -4.58 -6.43
C PRO A 74 12.48 -5.46 -5.82
N VAL A 75 11.24 -5.27 -6.25
CA VAL A 75 10.09 -6.08 -5.84
C VAL A 75 9.23 -6.39 -7.06
N CYS A 76 8.56 -7.55 -7.03
CA CYS A 76 7.50 -7.85 -7.98
C CYS A 76 6.22 -7.11 -7.58
N SER A 77 5.79 -6.20 -8.44
CA SER A 77 4.59 -5.37 -8.27
C SER A 77 3.72 -5.45 -9.52
N TRP A 78 2.62 -4.71 -9.51
CA TRP A 78 1.68 -4.66 -10.62
C TRP A 78 2.08 -3.59 -11.62
N VAL A 79 1.74 -3.79 -12.89
CA VAL A 79 1.96 -2.79 -13.96
C VAL A 79 1.22 -1.49 -13.67
N SER A 80 -0.01 -1.59 -13.17
CA SER A 80 -0.89 -0.48 -12.79
C SER A 80 -1.70 -0.82 -11.54
N ARG A 81 -2.41 0.16 -10.98
CA ARG A 81 -3.32 -0.07 -9.85
C ARG A 81 -4.55 -0.89 -10.26
N ASP A 82 -5.06 -0.66 -11.47
CA ASP A 82 -6.26 -1.32 -11.99
C ASP A 82 -6.01 -2.79 -12.35
N ALA A 83 -4.75 -3.14 -12.67
CA ALA A 83 -4.33 -4.50 -12.87
C ALA A 83 -4.42 -5.35 -11.58
N LEU A 84 -4.37 -4.71 -10.40
CA LEU A 84 -4.55 -5.41 -9.13
C LEU A 84 -6.03 -5.70 -8.91
N VAL A 85 -6.41 -6.94 -9.18
CA VAL A 85 -7.72 -7.50 -8.80
C VAL A 85 -7.54 -8.32 -7.53
N ARG A 86 -8.13 -7.89 -6.41
CA ARG A 86 -8.12 -8.66 -5.16
C ARG A 86 -8.89 -9.97 -5.34
N GLY A 87 -8.35 -11.08 -4.83
CA GLY A 87 -8.90 -12.41 -5.15
C GLY A 87 -8.54 -12.92 -6.54
N GLY A 88 -7.81 -12.13 -7.33
CA GLY A 88 -7.47 -12.43 -8.73
C GLY A 88 -6.15 -13.17 -8.90
N THR A 89 -5.65 -13.15 -10.13
CA THR A 89 -4.42 -13.84 -10.53
C THR A 89 -3.34 -12.87 -10.99
N MET A 90 -2.11 -13.08 -10.54
CA MET A 90 -0.93 -12.37 -11.02
C MET A 90 -0.24 -13.20 -12.11
N THR A 91 -0.12 -12.63 -13.31
CA THR A 91 0.49 -13.21 -14.51
C THR A 91 1.69 -12.36 -14.94
N VAL A 92 2.47 -12.86 -15.91
CA VAL A 92 3.62 -12.10 -16.46
C VAL A 92 3.18 -10.78 -17.11
N GLU A 93 1.97 -10.69 -17.66
CA GLU A 93 1.47 -9.51 -18.36
C GLU A 93 1.10 -8.36 -17.41
N ASN A 94 0.63 -8.70 -16.20
CA ASN A 94 0.15 -7.73 -15.23
C ASN A 94 1.16 -7.45 -14.10
N ALA A 95 2.30 -8.14 -14.11
CA ALA A 95 3.38 -7.96 -13.17
C ALA A 95 4.58 -7.20 -13.78
N LYS A 96 5.36 -6.56 -12.92
CA LYS A 96 6.65 -5.95 -13.27
C LYS A 96 7.57 -5.91 -12.06
N ILE A 97 8.89 -5.95 -12.32
CA ILE A 97 9.87 -5.64 -11.28
C ILE A 97 10.06 -4.13 -11.19
N THR A 98 9.79 -3.55 -10.03
CA THR A 98 9.97 -2.12 -9.74
C THR A 98 10.64 -1.91 -8.39
N SER A 99 11.00 -0.68 -8.04
CA SER A 99 11.48 -0.39 -6.68
C SER A 99 10.35 -0.54 -5.66
N ALA A 100 10.67 -0.94 -4.43
CA ALA A 100 9.67 -1.02 -3.35
C ALA A 100 9.00 0.34 -3.09
N GLU A 101 9.73 1.44 -3.24
CA GLU A 101 9.17 2.78 -3.15
C GLU A 101 8.14 3.08 -4.24
N ASP A 102 8.44 2.78 -5.51
CA ASP A 102 7.51 3.02 -6.62
C ASP A 102 6.26 2.15 -6.50
N SER A 103 6.44 0.88 -6.08
CA SER A 103 5.33 -0.02 -5.76
C SER A 103 4.45 0.59 -4.66
N LYS A 104 5.05 1.12 -3.59
CA LYS A 104 4.31 1.80 -2.53
C LYS A 104 3.55 3.00 -3.07
N ARG A 105 4.18 3.85 -3.89
CA ARG A 105 3.55 5.04 -4.50
C ARG A 105 2.39 4.67 -5.43
N LEU A 106 2.50 3.56 -6.18
CA LEU A 106 1.44 3.06 -7.06
C LEU A 106 0.13 2.80 -6.31
N PHE A 107 0.24 2.30 -5.08
CA PHE A 107 -0.91 1.95 -4.22
C PHE A 107 -1.20 2.97 -3.11
N GLN A 108 -0.57 4.15 -3.16
CA GLN A 108 -0.92 5.23 -2.24
C GLN A 108 -2.33 5.75 -2.53
N PHE A 109 -2.99 6.22 -1.47
CA PHE A 109 -4.30 6.83 -1.56
C PHE A 109 -4.20 8.14 -2.33
N LYS A 110 -4.98 8.27 -3.41
CA LYS A 110 -5.00 9.46 -4.27
C LYS A 110 -6.22 10.34 -3.96
N PRO A 111 -6.16 11.64 -4.27
CA PRO A 111 -7.35 12.49 -4.24
C PRO A 111 -8.50 11.85 -5.06
N GLY A 112 -9.68 11.77 -4.46
CA GLY A 112 -10.85 11.12 -5.06
C GLY A 112 -11.06 9.65 -4.64
N ASP A 113 -10.04 8.99 -4.09
CA ASP A 113 -10.21 7.65 -3.54
C ASP A 113 -11.21 7.67 -2.37
N LYS A 114 -11.99 6.59 -2.25
CA LYS A 114 -12.89 6.37 -1.11
C LYS A 114 -12.34 5.25 -0.24
N HIS A 115 -12.36 5.47 1.08
CA HIS A 115 -12.09 4.38 2.02
C HIS A 115 -13.15 3.29 1.90
N GLN A 116 -12.70 2.04 1.87
CA GLN A 116 -13.57 0.87 2.02
C GLN A 116 -14.24 0.90 3.41
N VAL A 117 -15.44 0.32 3.52
CA VAL A 117 -16.21 0.26 4.78
C VAL A 117 -15.36 -0.30 5.92
N LYS A 118 -14.70 -1.44 5.68
CA LYS A 118 -13.77 -2.07 6.63
C LYS A 118 -12.64 -1.13 7.10
N SER A 119 -12.12 -0.28 6.23
CA SER A 119 -11.10 0.72 6.60
C SER A 119 -11.69 1.83 7.46
N LYS A 120 -12.90 2.30 7.13
CA LYS A 120 -13.62 3.30 7.94
C LYS A 120 -13.91 2.76 9.34
N ASP A 121 -14.34 1.51 9.45
CA ASP A 121 -14.62 0.87 10.75
C ASP A 121 -13.36 0.71 11.60
N LYS A 122 -12.24 0.29 10.98
CA LYS A 122 -10.95 0.25 11.69
C LYS A 122 -10.54 1.63 12.22
N ILE A 123 -10.68 2.68 11.40
CA ILE A 123 -10.38 4.06 11.82
C ILE A 123 -11.33 4.50 12.94
N ARG A 124 -12.61 4.19 12.82
CA ARG A 124 -13.63 4.49 13.85
C ARG A 124 -13.26 3.80 15.16
N ASN A 125 -13.04 2.50 15.15
CA ASN A 125 -12.71 1.72 16.35
C ASN A 125 -11.42 2.18 17.00
N ALA A 126 -10.41 2.57 16.20
CA ALA A 126 -9.15 3.09 16.73
C ALA A 126 -9.30 4.45 17.43
N ARG A 127 -10.35 5.21 17.11
CA ARG A 127 -10.64 6.56 17.65
C ARG A 127 -11.75 6.58 18.70
N LEU A 128 -12.64 5.60 18.68
CA LEU A 128 -13.77 5.51 19.59
C LEU A 128 -13.26 5.43 21.03
N GLY A 129 -13.86 6.21 21.94
CA GLY A 129 -13.48 6.25 23.36
C GLY A 129 -12.16 6.96 23.68
N LYS A 130 -11.40 7.43 22.68
CA LYS A 130 -10.15 8.17 22.93
C LYS A 130 -10.41 9.67 22.97
N SER A 131 -10.25 10.26 24.15
CA SER A 131 -10.28 11.71 24.32
C SER A 131 -9.11 12.38 23.60
N GLN A 132 -9.36 13.54 23.01
CA GLN A 132 -8.28 14.36 22.45
C GLN A 132 -7.44 14.93 23.60
N THR A 133 -6.12 15.05 23.40
CA THR A 133 -5.24 15.66 24.39
C THR A 133 -5.61 17.14 24.58
N PRO A 134 -5.40 17.71 25.79
CA PRO A 134 -5.66 19.13 26.05
C PRO A 134 -4.97 20.07 25.06
N GLU A 135 -3.72 19.77 24.69
CA GLU A 135 -2.95 20.52 23.68
C GLU A 135 -3.62 20.52 22.30
N HIS A 136 -4.14 19.37 21.87
CA HIS A 136 -4.86 19.26 20.61
C HIS A 136 -6.14 20.10 20.64
N VAL A 137 -6.87 20.04 21.76
CA VAL A 137 -8.10 20.83 21.95
C VAL A 137 -7.77 22.32 21.92
N ALA A 138 -6.71 22.76 22.61
CA ALA A 138 -6.26 24.15 22.63
C ALA A 138 -5.89 24.64 21.21
N LYS A 139 -5.07 23.86 20.47
CA LYS A 139 -4.67 24.18 19.09
C LYS A 139 -5.87 24.29 18.15
N ARG A 140 -6.83 23.36 18.25
CA ARG A 140 -8.05 23.38 17.45
C ARG A 140 -8.91 24.62 17.75
N THR A 141 -9.08 24.95 19.04
CA THR A 141 -9.88 26.10 19.46
C THR A 141 -9.24 27.41 19.03
N ALA A 142 -7.91 27.54 19.16
CA ALA A 142 -7.16 28.71 18.68
C ALA A 142 -7.35 28.93 17.18
N GLY A 143 -7.26 27.87 16.37
CA GLY A 143 -7.47 27.95 14.92
C GLY A 143 -8.90 28.26 14.48
N GLN A 144 -9.89 28.12 15.36
CA GLN A 144 -11.28 28.49 15.08
C GLN A 144 -11.62 29.91 15.55
N LYS A 145 -10.84 30.48 16.46
CA LYS A 145 -11.06 31.82 17.01
C LYS A 145 -10.81 32.85 15.90
N GLY A 146 -11.81 33.69 15.63
CA GLY A 146 -11.73 34.75 14.61
C GLY A 146 -12.02 34.31 13.17
N VAL A 147 -12.28 33.03 12.89
CA VAL A 147 -12.66 32.57 11.54
C VAL A 147 -14.11 32.97 11.24
N LYS A 148 -14.30 33.93 10.32
CA LYS A 148 -15.61 34.39 9.86
C LYS A 148 -16.32 33.25 9.11
N ARG A 149 -17.28 32.60 9.78
CA ARG A 149 -18.10 31.53 9.17
C ARG A 149 -19.16 32.16 8.27
N ARG A 150 -19.36 31.60 7.07
CA ARG A 150 -20.47 32.00 6.18
C ARG A 150 -21.81 31.71 6.87
N PRO A 151 -22.87 32.51 6.59
CA PRO A 151 -24.21 32.20 7.07
C PRO A 151 -24.62 30.79 6.64
N MET A 152 -25.10 30.01 7.60
CA MET A 152 -25.52 28.63 7.37
C MET A 152 -26.80 28.61 6.52
N SER A 153 -26.86 27.76 5.50
CA SER A 153 -28.07 27.61 4.68
C SER A 153 -29.23 27.03 5.50
N GLU A 154 -30.47 27.34 5.10
CA GLU A 154 -31.67 26.83 5.78
C GLU A 154 -31.75 25.30 5.76
N GLN A 155 -31.30 24.65 4.67
CA GLN A 155 -31.20 23.19 4.60
C GLN A 155 -30.23 22.62 5.65
N ALA A 156 -29.10 23.28 5.90
CA ALA A 156 -28.15 22.84 6.92
C ALA A 156 -28.69 23.05 8.34
N LYS A 157 -29.42 24.15 8.58
CA LYS A 157 -30.12 24.39 9.86
C LYS A 157 -31.18 23.32 10.12
N ALA A 158 -31.99 22.98 9.12
CA ALA A 158 -33.03 21.94 9.22
C ALA A 158 -32.42 20.57 9.56
N LYS A 159 -31.33 20.17 8.88
CA LYS A 159 -30.60 18.93 9.20
C LYS A 159 -30.09 18.92 10.64
N MET A 160 -29.49 20.02 11.13
CA MET A 160 -29.03 20.09 12.52
C MET A 160 -30.17 19.99 13.53
N ARG A 161 -31.33 20.63 13.26
CA ARG A 161 -32.52 20.52 14.13
C ARG A 161 -33.01 19.08 14.19
N ALA A 162 -33.14 18.41 13.04
CA ALA A 162 -33.55 17.02 12.97
C ALA A 162 -32.58 16.08 13.72
N THR A 163 -31.26 16.24 13.55
CA THR A 163 -30.27 15.44 14.27
C THR A 163 -30.31 15.68 15.78
N ARG A 164 -30.52 16.93 16.23
CA ARG A 164 -30.66 17.23 17.66
C ARG A 164 -31.93 16.62 18.25
N ALA A 165 -33.05 16.69 17.53
CA ALA A 165 -34.31 16.08 17.96
C ALA A 165 -34.15 14.55 18.11
N ALA A 166 -33.54 13.88 17.12
CA ALA A 166 -33.27 12.44 17.19
C ALA A 166 -32.36 12.05 18.37
N ASN A 167 -31.27 12.81 18.60
CA ASN A 167 -30.36 12.54 19.70
C ASN A 167 -30.97 12.79 21.08
N ASN A 168 -31.91 13.74 21.19
CA ASN A 168 -32.62 14.01 22.44
C ASN A 168 -33.65 12.93 22.72
N ALA A 169 -34.37 12.46 21.69
CA ALA A 169 -35.31 11.34 21.81
C ALA A 169 -34.58 10.06 22.28
N SER A 170 -33.41 9.75 21.71
CA SER A 170 -32.61 8.58 22.11
C SER A 170 -31.92 8.69 23.47
N LYS A 171 -32.00 9.84 24.14
CA LYS A 171 -31.46 10.07 25.50
C LYS A 171 -32.56 10.14 26.57
N GLY A 172 -33.82 10.18 26.14
CA GLY A 172 -35.00 10.25 27.01
C GLY A 172 -35.65 8.90 27.30
N GLU A 173 -35.12 7.81 26.72
CA GLU A 173 -35.32 6.42 27.14
C GLU A 173 -34.09 5.94 27.92
#